data_AF-A0A9D8H8T4-F1
#
_entry.id   AF-A0A9D8H8T4-F1
#
_cell.length_a   1.000
_cell.length_b   1.000
_cell.length_c   1.000
_cell.angle_alpha   90.00
_cell.angle_beta   90.00
_cell.angle_gamma   90.00
#
_symmetry.space_group_name_H-M   'P 1'
#
loop_
_entity.id
_entity.type
_entity.pdbx_description
1 polymer ?
#
loop_
_entity_poly.entity_id
_entity_poly.type
_entity_poly.pdbx_seq_one_letter_code
_entity_poly.pdbx_strand_id
1 'polypeptide(L)' 'MTLFDAAEPGIDPGAASDAPPPGRTHLALTVAYDGAGFRGFAAQPDQRTVAGELQQALAQYLRDDVADVVGAGRTDAGVH' A
#
# COMPACT_ATOMS: atom_id res chain seq x y z
N MET A 1 9.31 -34.53 -27.07
CA MET A 1 8.31 -34.05 -28.04
C MET A 1 7.76 -32.75 -27.49
N THR A 2 8.41 -31.65 -27.94
CA THR A 2 8.02 -30.22 -28.00
C THR A 2 7.00 -29.67 -27.00
N LEU A 3 7.09 -28.45 -26.48
CA LEU A 3 8.04 -27.33 -26.58
C LEU A 3 7.25 -26.21 -25.86
N PHE A 4 7.60 -25.85 -24.63
CA PHE A 4 7.20 -24.54 -24.09
C PHE A 4 8.44 -23.68 -24.09
N ASP A 5 8.56 -23.03 -25.23
CA ASP A 5 9.53 -22.02 -25.62
C ASP A 5 9.33 -20.74 -24.79
N ALA A 6 10.42 -20.00 -24.68
CA ALA A 6 10.68 -18.86 -23.82
C ALA A 6 9.62 -17.74 -23.82
N ALA A 7 9.37 -17.19 -22.63
CA ALA A 7 9.51 -15.76 -22.34
C ALA A 7 9.31 -15.55 -20.83
N GLU A 8 10.39 -15.57 -20.06
CA GLU A 8 10.42 -15.00 -18.73
C GLU A 8 10.45 -13.47 -18.87
N PRO A 9 9.46 -12.70 -18.40
CA PRO A 9 9.72 -11.33 -18.02
C PRO A 9 10.45 -11.39 -16.67
N GLY A 10 11.72 -11.01 -16.70
CA GLY A 10 12.60 -10.99 -15.55
C GLY A 10 11.91 -10.35 -14.34
N ILE A 11 11.79 -11.13 -13.27
CA ILE A 11 11.78 -10.55 -11.94
C ILE A 11 13.21 -10.06 -11.75
N ASP A 12 13.47 -8.79 -12.06
CA ASP A 12 14.67 -8.14 -11.53
C ASP A 12 14.60 -8.32 -10.01
N PRO A 13 15.55 -9.01 -9.36
CA PRO A 13 15.67 -8.98 -7.91
C PRO A 13 16.32 -7.65 -7.55
N GLY A 14 15.72 -6.54 -8.00
CA GLY A 14 15.73 -5.30 -7.24
C GLY A 14 14.96 -5.59 -5.97
N ALA A 15 15.61 -6.30 -5.04
CA ALA A 15 15.26 -6.25 -3.65
C ALA A 15 15.24 -4.75 -3.32
N ALA A 16 14.04 -4.18 -3.33
CA ALA A 16 13.78 -2.90 -2.72
C ALA A 16 14.34 -3.07 -1.32
N SER A 17 15.47 -2.40 -1.08
CA SER A 17 16.04 -2.31 0.24
C SER A 17 14.89 -1.91 1.17
N ASP A 18 14.51 -2.79 2.10
CA ASP A 18 13.53 -2.47 3.15
C ASP A 18 14.02 -1.28 4.00
N ALA A 19 15.33 -0.99 3.94
CA ALA A 19 15.85 0.26 4.43
C ALA A 19 15.45 1.41 3.50
N PRO A 20 14.71 2.42 4.02
CA PRO A 20 14.29 3.57 3.25
C PRO A 20 15.50 4.32 2.66
N PRO A 21 15.34 4.96 1.49
CA PRO A 21 16.38 5.85 0.98
C PRO A 21 16.68 6.95 2.02
N PRO A 22 17.92 7.46 2.05
CA PRO A 22 18.30 8.50 3.01
C PRO A 22 17.34 9.69 2.91
N GLY A 23 16.76 10.08 4.05
CA GLY A 23 15.73 11.12 4.13
C GLY A 23 14.28 10.61 4.18
N ARG A 24 14.02 9.31 4.05
CA ARG A 24 12.70 8.70 4.32
C ARG A 24 12.69 7.92 5.63
N THR A 25 11.58 7.97 6.34
CA THR A 25 11.34 7.21 7.58
C THR A 25 10.20 6.24 7.35
N HIS A 26 10.42 4.95 7.60
CA HIS A 26 9.34 3.96 7.61
C HIS A 26 8.69 3.93 9.00
N LEU A 27 7.37 4.04 9.03
CA LEU A 27 6.58 4.01 10.25
C LEU A 27 5.62 2.83 10.19
N ALA A 28 5.66 1.98 11.22
CA ALA A 28 4.64 0.97 11.44
C ALA A 28 3.56 1.57 12.36
N LEU A 29 2.32 1.57 11.90
CA LEU A 29 1.18 2.13 12.63
C LEU A 29 0.17 1.01 12.89
N THR A 30 -0.32 0.92 14.12
CA THR A 30 -1.52 0.13 14.42
C THR A 30 -2.73 1.05 14.34
N VAL A 31 -3.64 0.74 13.42
CA VAL A 31 -4.85 1.54 13.17
C VAL A 31 -6.09 0.70 13.43
N ALA A 32 -7.08 1.32 14.05
CA ALA A 32 -8.43 0.79 14.16
C ALA A 32 -9.36 1.75 13.42
N TYR A 33 -10.29 1.21 12.64
CA TYR A 33 -11.24 2.01 11.87
C TYR A 33 -12.61 1.33 11.86
N ASP A 34 -13.65 2.14 11.73
CA ASP A 34 -14.98 1.64 11.42
C ASP A 34 -15.06 1.39 9.91
N GLY A 35 -15.26 0.14 9.48
CA GLY A 35 -15.29 -0.24 8.08
C GLY A 35 -16.53 0.27 7.31
N ALA A 36 -17.53 0.81 8.00
CA ALA A 36 -18.76 1.29 7.37
C ALA A 36 -18.48 2.52 6.49
N GLY A 37 -18.72 2.36 5.19
CA GLY A 37 -18.50 3.42 4.20
C GLY A 37 -17.13 3.38 3.52
N PHE A 38 -16.25 2.44 3.88
CA PHE A 38 -15.01 2.19 3.16
C PHE A 38 -15.12 0.98 2.23
N ARG A 39 -14.54 1.11 1.03
CA ARG A 39 -14.42 0.02 0.06
C ARG A 39 -13.14 -0.80 0.28
N GLY A 40 -12.91 -1.18 1.54
CA GLY A 40 -11.72 -1.91 2.00
C GLY A 40 -10.55 -1.01 2.36
N PHE A 41 -9.41 -1.62 2.66
CA PHE A 41 -8.20 -0.90 3.07
C PHE A 41 -7.41 -0.37 1.88
N ALA A 42 -7.10 -1.21 0.89
CA ALA A 42 -6.22 -0.85 -0.22
C ALA A 42 -6.77 0.35 -1.02
N ALA A 43 -5.88 1.24 -1.47
CA ALA A 43 -6.24 2.37 -2.31
C ALA A 43 -6.89 1.90 -3.63
N GLN A 44 -8.01 2.51 -4.00
CA GLN A 44 -8.71 2.26 -5.25
C GLN A 44 -9.10 3.61 -5.87
N PRO A 45 -9.03 3.75 -7.21
CA PRO A 45 -9.48 4.97 -7.88
C PRO A 45 -10.99 5.16 -7.66
N ASP A 46 -11.39 6.42 -7.45
CA ASP A 46 -12.79 6.85 -7.29
C ASP A 46 -13.56 6.19 -6.13
N GLN A 47 -12.87 5.52 -5.22
CA GLN A 47 -13.48 4.87 -4.06
C GLN A 47 -12.84 5.38 -2.78
N ARG A 48 -13.68 5.51 -1.76
CA ARG A 48 -13.22 5.91 -0.43
C ARG A 48 -12.68 4.66 0.29
N THR A 49 -11.39 4.64 0.58
CA THR A 49 -10.69 3.51 1.21
C THR A 49 -9.83 3.99 2.38
N VAL A 50 -9.50 3.07 3.29
CA VAL A 50 -8.77 3.43 4.51
C VAL A 50 -7.35 3.92 4.20
N ALA A 51 -6.63 3.26 3.28
CA ALA A 51 -5.29 3.69 2.90
C ALA A 51 -5.29 5.09 2.26
N GLY A 52 -6.29 5.40 1.43
CA GLY A 52 -6.44 6.72 0.81
C GLY A 52 -6.67 7.83 1.85
N GLU A 53 -7.60 7.63 2.78
CA GLU A 53 -7.83 8.61 3.85
C GLU A 53 -6.63 8.76 4.78
N LEU A 54 -5.97 7.65 5.15
CA LEU A 54 -4.78 7.69 5.99
C LEU A 54 -3.65 8.45 5.29
N GLN A 55 -3.42 8.20 4.00
CA GLN A 55 -2.41 8.92 3.22
C GLN A 55 -2.69 10.42 3.19
N GLN A 56 -3.94 10.83 2.93
CA GLN A 56 -4.31 12.25 2.93
C GLN A 56 -4.15 12.90 4.31
N ALA A 57 -4.63 12.23 5.37
CA ALA A 57 -4.54 12.74 6.73
C ALA A 57 -3.08 12.87 7.20
N LEU A 58 -2.25 11.87 6.90
CA LEU A 58 -0.83 11.90 7.25
C LEU A 58 -0.08 12.97 6.45
N ALA A 59 -0.37 13.14 5.16
CA ALA A 59 0.23 14.21 4.35
C ALA A 59 -0.14 15.59 4.90
N GLN A 60 -1.41 15.79 5.29
CA GLN A 60 -1.86 17.02 5.93
C GLN A 60 -1.15 17.29 7.26
N TYR A 61 -1.02 16.25 8.11
CA TYR A 61 -0.44 16.38 9.44
C TYR A 61 1.08 16.61 9.41
N LEU A 62 1.78 15.84 8.59
CA LEU A 62 3.24 15.92 8.43
C LEU A 62 3.66 17.11 7.56
N ARG A 63 2.73 17.69 6.79
CA ARG A 63 2.98 18.74 5.79
C ARG A 63 4.02 18.32 4.75
N ASP A 64 4.02 17.04 4.42
CA ASP A 64 4.94 16.39 3.50
C ASP A 64 4.21 15.34 2.67
N ASP A 65 4.82 14.91 1.57
CA ASP A 65 4.20 13.93 0.67
C ASP A 65 4.37 12.51 1.22
N VAL A 66 3.26 11.87 1.56
CA VAL A 66 3.28 10.49 2.05
C VAL A 66 3.25 9.56 0.84
N ALA A 67 4.41 8.99 0.52
CA ALA A 67 4.61 8.23 -0.72
C ALA A 67 3.74 6.96 -0.81
N ASP A 68 3.58 6.21 0.29
CA ASP A 68 2.81 4.95 0.26
C ASP A 68 2.26 4.58 1.64
N VAL A 69 1.08 3.96 1.67
CA VAL A 69 0.44 3.36 2.86
C VAL A 69 0.15 1.89 2.55
N VAL A 70 1.01 1.00 3.05
CA VAL A 70 0.87 -0.45 2.87
C VAL A 70 0.12 -1.06 4.05
N GLY A 71 -0.88 -1.89 3.75
CA GLY A 71 -1.58 -2.69 4.75
C GLY A 71 -0.84 -3.98 5.06
N ALA A 72 -0.75 -4.35 6.33
CA ALA A 72 -0.14 -5.62 6.76
C ALA A 72 -0.96 -6.88 6.32
N GLY A 73 -2.20 -6.70 5.88
CA GLY A 73 -3.06 -7.74 5.35
C GLY A 73 -4.13 -7.18 4.42
N ARG A 74 -4.75 -8.05 3.61
CA ARG A 74 -5.92 -7.67 2.78
C ARG A 74 -7.18 -7.72 3.64
N THR A 75 -7.81 -6.58 3.89
CA THR A 75 -9.18 -6.50 4.42
C THR A 75 -10.16 -6.22 3.28
N ASP A 76 -11.24 -7.00 3.23
CA ASP A 76 -12.34 -6.81 2.28
C ASP A 76 -13.20 -5.59 2.67
N ALA A 77 -14.12 -5.16 1.81
CA ALA A 77 -14.97 -4.01 2.06
C ALA A 77 -15.97 -4.28 3.20
N GLY A 78 -16.12 -3.34 4.13
CA GLY A 78 -17.08 -3.46 5.25
C GLY A 78 -16.63 -4.36 6.40
N VAL A 79 -15.36 -4.75 6.46
CA VAL A 79 -14.79 -5.52 7.59
C VAL A 79 -14.30 -4.56 8.69
N HIS A 80 -14.55 -4.93 9.95
CA HIS A 80 -14.10 -4.24 11.17
C HIS A 80 -13.05 -5.08 11.91
#